data_AF-A0AAU2HT64-F1
#
_entry.id   AF-A0AAU2HT64-F1
#
_cell.length_a   1.000
_cell.length_b   1.000
_cell.length_c   1.000
_cell.angle_alpha   90.00
_cell.angle_beta   90.00
_cell.angle_gamma   90.00
#
_symmetry.space_group_name_H-M   'P 1'
#
loop_
_entity.id
_entity.type
_entity.pdbx_description
1 polymer ?
#
loop_
_entity_poly.entity_id
_entity_poly.type
_entity_poly.pdbx_seq_one_letter_code
_entity_poly.pdbx_strand_id
1 'polypeptide(L)'
;MEHVSLRTGVVRAGRTQSWTRVSFIQFDTTGHMCRATSTFSRKTINDDGHHHVAYFALPDVPIDSSCGTRTFILLVYVKHVSGQTVKIDGVQTGATSLTNAIAFNQFR
;
A
#
# COMPACT_ATOMS: atom_id res chain seq x y z
N MET A 1 -10.33 14.80 -11.99
CA MET A 1 -10.07 13.35 -11.91
C MET A 1 -9.87 13.01 -10.45
N GLU A 2 -10.55 11.98 -9.95
CA GLU A 2 -10.32 11.52 -8.57
C GLU A 2 -9.11 10.59 -8.53
N HIS A 3 -8.28 10.77 -7.51
CA HIS A 3 -7.06 10.00 -7.30
C HIS A 3 -7.09 9.35 -5.92
N VAL A 4 -6.62 8.11 -5.85
CA VAL A 4 -6.44 7.39 -4.60
C VAL A 4 -4.97 7.41 -4.22
N SER A 5 -4.66 7.94 -3.04
CA SER A 5 -3.33 7.88 -2.45
C SER A 5 -3.28 6.73 -1.47
N LEU A 6 -2.21 5.94 -1.54
CA LEU A 6 -1.97 4.89 -0.56
C LEU A 6 -0.75 5.22 0.27
N ARG A 7 -0.79 4.94 1.57
CA ARG A 7 0.40 4.94 2.44
C ARG A 7 0.35 3.75 3.37
N THR A 8 1.27 2.80 3.17
CA THR A 8 1.52 1.73 4.15
C THR A 8 2.91 1.92 4.75
N GLY A 9 3.02 1.72 6.06
CA GLY A 9 4.27 1.70 6.83
C GLY A 9 4.67 0.27 7.16
N VAL A 10 5.91 -0.11 6.90
CA VAL A 10 6.51 -1.31 7.51
C VAL A 10 7.26 -0.90 8.76
N VAL A 11 6.93 -1.47 9.93
CA VAL A 11 7.59 -1.25 11.23
C VAL A 11 8.34 -2.50 11.66
N ARG A 12 9.54 -2.33 12.21
CA ARG A 12 10.41 -3.43 12.65
C ARG A 12 11.50 -2.96 13.62
N ALA A 13 12.13 -3.91 14.32
CA ALA A 13 13.34 -3.72 15.10
C ALA A 13 14.51 -4.46 14.40
N GLY A 14 15.55 -3.74 13.95
CA GLY A 14 16.75 -4.35 13.35
C GLY A 14 16.73 -4.56 11.82
N ARG A 15 17.86 -5.01 11.25
CA ARG A 15 18.08 -5.22 9.79
C ARG A 15 17.08 -6.22 9.19
N THR A 16 16.46 -5.85 8.06
CA THR A 16 15.56 -6.72 7.26
C THR A 16 15.58 -6.36 5.78
N GLN A 17 15.25 -7.34 4.95
CA GLN A 17 14.92 -7.18 3.54
C GLN A 17 13.49 -7.62 3.29
N SER A 18 12.74 -6.79 2.56
CA SER A 18 11.37 -7.09 2.16
C SER A 18 11.10 -6.68 0.72
N TRP A 19 10.21 -7.44 0.08
CA TRP A 19 9.61 -7.09 -1.19
C TRP A 19 8.14 -6.79 -0.95
N THR A 20 7.68 -5.65 -1.47
CA THR A 20 6.29 -5.21 -1.34
C THR A 20 5.71 -5.00 -2.72
N ARG A 21 4.51 -5.53 -2.95
CA ARG A 21 3.65 -5.15 -4.08
C ARG A 21 2.37 -4.57 -3.53
N VAL A 22 2.04 -3.38 -4.01
CA VAL A 22 0.78 -2.71 -3.73
C VAL A 22 -0.01 -2.67 -5.01
N SER A 23 -1.27 -3.09 -4.98
CA SER A 23 -2.16 -3.12 -6.13
C SER A 23 -3.51 -2.49 -5.79
N PHE A 24 -3.95 -1.54 -6.61
CA PHE A 24 -5.31 -0.99 -6.57
C PHE A 24 -6.07 -1.52 -7.77
N ILE A 25 -7.16 -2.23 -7.50
CA ILE A 25 -7.94 -2.95 -8.50
C ILE A 25 -9.36 -2.39 -8.49
N GLN A 26 -9.83 -1.94 -9.65
CA GLN A 26 -11.22 -1.55 -9.90
C GLN A 26 -11.98 -2.71 -10.53
N PHE A 27 -13.21 -2.94 -10.10
CA PHE A 27 -14.08 -3.98 -10.63
C PHE A 27 -15.07 -3.43 -11.66
N ASP A 28 -15.54 -4.29 -12.57
CA ASP A 28 -16.65 -3.98 -13.45
C ASP A 28 -18.00 -4.29 -12.80
N THR A 29 -19.08 -4.06 -13.56
CA THR A 29 -20.47 -4.35 -13.14
C THR A 29 -20.77 -5.83 -12.95
N THR A 30 -19.90 -6.73 -13.42
CA THR A 30 -20.00 -8.18 -13.22
C THR A 30 -19.22 -8.66 -12.00
N GLY A 31 -18.48 -7.78 -11.32
CA GLY A 31 -17.64 -8.11 -10.17
C GLY A 31 -16.28 -8.69 -10.56
N HIS A 32 -15.89 -8.61 -11.83
CA HIS A 32 -14.56 -9.01 -12.29
C HIS A 32 -13.58 -7.84 -12.27
N MET A 33 -12.29 -8.15 -12.20
CA MET A 33 -11.24 -7.15 -12.31
C MET A 33 -11.33 -6.45 -13.67
N CYS A 34 -11.60 -5.15 -13.65
CA CYS A 34 -11.64 -4.31 -14.85
C CYS A 34 -10.28 -3.65 -15.11
N ARG A 35 -9.72 -2.99 -14.08
CA ARG A 35 -8.45 -2.28 -14.18
C ARG A 35 -7.62 -2.44 -12.93
N ALA A 36 -6.31 -2.63 -13.09
CA ALA A 36 -5.38 -2.78 -11.99
C ALA A 36 -4.16 -1.88 -12.17
N THR A 37 -3.81 -1.14 -11.12
CA THR A 37 -2.56 -0.39 -11.04
C THR A 37 -1.72 -0.99 -9.93
N SER A 38 -0.48 -1.36 -10.21
CA SER A 38 0.42 -1.99 -9.24
C SER A 38 1.76 -1.28 -9.16
N THR A 39 2.32 -1.22 -7.96
CA THR A 39 3.68 -0.73 -7.72
C THR A 39 4.46 -1.77 -6.92
N PHE A 40 5.71 -1.97 -7.32
CA PHE A 40 6.63 -2.91 -6.71
C PHE A 40 7.75 -2.14 -6.04
N SER A 41 8.17 -2.59 -4.87
CA SER A 41 9.30 -2.01 -4.16
C SER A 41 10.09 -3.07 -3.43
N ARG A 42 11.41 -2.95 -3.49
CA ARG A 42 12.34 -3.71 -2.65
C ARG A 42 12.96 -2.74 -1.66
N LYS A 43 12.93 -3.10 -0.38
CA LYS A 43 13.57 -2.33 0.68
C LYS A 43 14.57 -3.19 1.41
N THR A 44 15.80 -2.72 1.45
CA THR A 44 16.79 -3.12 2.45
C THR A 44 16.77 -2.00 3.47
N ILE A 45 16.44 -2.34 4.71
CA ILE A 45 16.62 -1.38 5.80
C ILE A 45 17.71 -1.96 6.71
N ASN A 46 18.62 -1.09 7.14
CA ASN A 46 19.86 -1.45 7.84
C ASN A 46 19.87 -1.00 9.30
N ASP A 47 18.76 -0.46 9.78
CA ASP A 47 18.64 0.20 11.07
C ASP A 47 18.46 -0.81 12.22
N ASP A 48 19.23 -0.61 13.29
CA ASP A 48 19.21 -1.36 14.55
C ASP A 48 18.33 -0.68 15.62
N GLY A 49 17.70 0.45 15.27
CA GLY A 49 16.73 1.16 16.11
C GLY A 49 15.38 0.46 16.26
N HIS A 50 14.72 0.70 17.40
CA HIS A 50 13.58 -0.09 17.89
C HIS A 50 12.32 -0.04 17.01
N HIS A 51 12.13 0.96 16.12
CA HIS A 51 11.05 0.99 15.12
C HIS A 51 11.46 1.81 13.88
N HIS A 52 11.66 1.16 12.72
CA HIS A 52 11.86 1.87 11.44
C HIS A 52 10.62 1.81 10.57
N VAL A 53 10.11 2.94 10.06
CA VAL A 53 8.93 3.03 9.18
C VAL A 53 9.33 3.21 7.72
N ALA A 54 8.98 2.25 6.85
CA ALA A 54 9.09 2.41 5.40
C ALA A 54 7.73 2.70 4.76
N TYR A 55 7.59 3.86 4.10
CA TYR A 55 6.37 4.25 3.41
C TYR A 55 6.30 3.72 1.98
N PHE A 56 5.15 3.21 1.59
CA PHE A 56 4.83 2.84 0.21
C PHE A 56 3.59 3.58 -0.25
N ALA A 57 3.68 4.18 -1.44
CA ALA A 57 2.56 4.84 -2.07
C ALA A 57 2.37 4.35 -3.49
N LEU A 58 1.11 4.30 -3.91
CA LEU A 58 0.78 4.23 -5.33
C LEU A 58 0.88 5.64 -5.91
N PRO A 59 1.26 5.77 -7.20
CA PRO A 59 1.00 7.00 -7.92
C PRO A 59 -0.51 7.25 -7.95
N ASP A 60 -0.88 8.50 -8.20
CA ASP A 60 -2.27 8.93 -8.42
C ASP A 60 -2.99 7.98 -9.41
N VAL A 61 -3.86 7.11 -8.90
CA VAL A 61 -4.57 6.10 -9.71
C VAL A 61 -5.88 6.68 -10.25
N PRO A 62 -6.09 6.74 -11.58
CA PRO A 62 -7.34 7.21 -12.14
C PRO A 62 -8.47 6.18 -11.94
N ILE A 63 -9.66 6.66 -11.61
CA ILE A 63 -10.89 5.87 -11.70
C ILE A 63 -11.31 5.80 -13.17
N ASP A 64 -11.38 4.60 -13.72
CA ASP A 64 -11.78 4.40 -15.11
C ASP A 64 -13.30 4.32 -15.22
N SER A 65 -13.90 5.28 -15.91
CA SER A 65 -15.36 5.32 -16.12
C SER A 65 -15.87 4.15 -16.97
N SER A 66 -15.01 3.54 -17.80
CA SER A 66 -15.39 2.39 -18.62
C SER A 66 -15.68 1.14 -17.81
N CYS A 67 -15.18 1.04 -16.57
CA CYS A 67 -15.50 -0.06 -15.66
C CYS A 67 -16.94 0.02 -15.12
N GLY A 68 -17.63 1.15 -15.25
CA GLY A 68 -19.03 1.31 -14.84
C GLY A 68 -19.30 1.24 -13.33
N THR A 69 -18.31 0.89 -12.50
CA THR A 69 -18.43 0.89 -11.04
C THR A 69 -17.32 1.69 -10.36
N ARG A 70 -17.55 2.00 -9.09
CA ARG A 70 -16.55 2.56 -8.18
C ARG A 70 -16.25 1.56 -7.05
N THR A 71 -16.22 0.29 -7.41
CA THR A 71 -15.87 -0.79 -6.50
C THR A 71 -14.40 -1.09 -6.66
N PHE A 72 -13.67 -1.11 -5.55
CA PHE A 72 -12.22 -1.28 -5.56
C PHE A 72 -11.77 -2.27 -4.49
N ILE A 73 -10.64 -2.91 -4.73
CA ILE A 73 -9.87 -3.60 -3.70
C ILE A 73 -8.44 -3.10 -3.69
N LEU A 74 -7.93 -2.90 -2.48
CA LEU A 74 -6.52 -2.72 -2.25
C LEU A 74 -5.91 -4.06 -1.85
N LEU A 75 -4.91 -4.50 -2.60
CA LEU A 75 -4.10 -5.67 -2.26
C LEU A 75 -2.68 -5.23 -1.90
N VAL A 76 -2.26 -5.53 -0.68
CA VAL A 76 -0.88 -5.33 -0.22
C VAL A 76 -0.25 -6.70 0.00
N TYR A 77 0.76 -7.02 -0.81
CA TYR A 77 1.56 -8.23 -0.66
C TYR A 77 2.94 -7.86 -0.13
N VAL A 78 3.32 -8.45 1.00
CA VAL A 78 4.65 -8.29 1.60
C VAL A 78 5.31 -9.65 1.71
N LYS A 79 6.47 -9.79 1.09
CA LYS A 79 7.36 -10.93 1.26
C LYS A 79 8.51 -10.53 2.17
N HIS A 80 8.57 -11.13 3.35
CA HIS A 80 9.78 -11.12 4.17
C HIS A 80 10.85 -11.98 3.48
N VAL A 81 11.99 -11.37 3.14
CA VAL A 81 13.07 -12.07 2.44
C VAL A 81 14.10 -12.60 3.43
N SER A 82 14.57 -11.75 4.35
CA SER A 82 15.53 -12.12 5.38
C SER A 82 15.66 -11.04 6.45
N GLY A 83 16.14 -11.42 7.63
CA GLY A 83 16.38 -10.51 8.76
C GLY A 83 15.26 -10.56 9.78
N GLN A 84 14.98 -9.42 10.40
CA GLN A 84 14.03 -9.29 11.49
C GLN A 84 12.57 -9.27 11.01
N THR A 85 11.67 -9.70 11.90
CA THR A 85 10.23 -9.74 11.64
C THR A 85 9.68 -8.36 11.27
N VAL A 86 8.63 -8.37 10.45
CA VAL A 86 8.01 -7.17 9.88
C VAL A 86 6.59 -7.06 10.40
N LYS A 87 6.22 -5.89 10.94
CA LYS A 87 4.85 -5.47 11.15
C LYS A 87 4.41 -4.55 10.00
N ILE A 88 3.18 -4.71 9.54
CA ILE A 88 2.58 -3.88 8.50
C ILE A 88 1.51 -3.03 9.16
N ASP A 89 1.60 -1.71 8.99
CA ASP A 89 0.64 -0.75 9.51
C ASP A 89 0.21 0.22 8.40
N GLY A 90 -0.93 0.88 8.59
CA GLY A 90 -1.31 2.05 7.81
C GLY A 90 -1.06 3.33 8.57
N VAL A 91 -0.78 4.39 7.82
CA VAL A 91 -0.54 5.73 8.38
C VAL A 91 -1.39 6.73 7.61
N GLN A 92 -2.23 7.45 8.34
CA GLN A 92 -2.89 8.66 7.85
C GLN A 92 -2.05 9.86 8.31
N THR A 93 -1.82 10.83 7.41
CA THR A 93 -1.05 12.03 7.72
C THR A 93 -1.61 12.72 8.97
N GLY A 94 -0.77 12.94 9.98
CA GLY A 94 -1.17 13.57 11.25
C GLY A 94 -1.75 12.60 12.30
N ALA A 95 -1.87 11.31 12.02
CA ALA A 95 -2.36 10.30 12.95
C ALA A 95 -1.27 9.27 13.32
N THR A 96 -1.34 8.72 14.54
CA THR A 96 -0.57 7.56 14.97
C THR A 96 -0.92 6.33 14.14
N SER A 97 0.07 5.45 13.95
CA SER A 97 -0.05 4.16 13.23
C SER A 97 -1.34 3.44 13.57
N LEU A 98 -2.17 3.22 12.56
CA LEU A 98 -3.35 2.39 12.63
C LEU A 98 -2.91 0.99 12.19
N THR A 99 -3.29 -0.06 12.92
CA THR A 99 -2.88 -1.45 12.67
C THR A 99 -3.39 -2.02 11.32
N ASN A 100 -3.90 -1.17 10.41
CA ASN A 100 -4.56 -1.52 9.16
C ASN A 100 -4.00 -0.68 8.02
N ALA A 101 -3.77 -1.27 6.84
CA ALA A 101 -3.50 -0.51 5.61
C ALA A 101 -4.74 0.30 5.18
N ILE A 102 -4.56 1.54 4.73
CA ILE A 102 -5.66 2.46 4.41
C ILE A 102 -5.50 3.02 2.99
N ALA A 103 -6.57 2.94 2.21
CA ALA A 103 -6.76 3.70 0.98
C ALA A 103 -7.72 4.85 1.26
N PHE A 104 -7.38 6.04 0.78
CA PHE A 104 -8.26 7.21 0.90
C PHE A 104 -8.26 8.02 -0.39
N ASN A 105 -9.40 8.64 -0.67
CA ASN A 105 -9.53 9.54 -1.79
C ASN A 105 -8.75 10.83 -1.49
N GLN A 106 -7.94 11.27 -2.45
CA GLN A 106 -7.23 12.53 -2.36
C GLN A 106 -8.06 13.59 -3.11
N PHE A 107 -8.85 14.34 -2.35
CA PHE A 107 -9.52 15.54 -2.85
C PHE A 107 -8.55 16.71 -2.69
N ARG A 108 -7.98 17.17 -3.80
CA ARG A 108 -7.31 18.48 -3.88
C ARG A 108 -8.29 19.50 -4.42
#